data_AF-A0A7C5Q408-F1
#
_entry.id   AF-A0A7C5Q408-F1
#
_cell.length_a   1.000
_cell.length_b   1.000
_cell.length_c   1.000
_cell.angle_alpha   90.00
_cell.angle_beta   90.00
_cell.angle_gamma   90.00
#
_symmetry.space_group_name_H-M   'P 1'
#
loop_
_entity.id
_entity.type
_entity.pdbx_description
1 polymer ?
#
loop_
_entity_poly.entity_id
_entity_poly.type
_entity_poly.pdbx_seq_one_letter_code
_entity_poly.pdbx_strand_id
1 'polypeptide(L)'
;MRNPSHDDACRDDRGLCDCLPQPVRMNYFHGQLISERDLQTEQAYFRDKLRHTNRCLHGHGVICGMQVYAVPPPEDCLPDDSTRRKRLRAQIAHAEQQARALEEKAEQVNNEQERKEIEERLDDAAAEREKLKEELDLLTRERPDQSQRGCHERRPLSLVRVSCGAAIDCHGNDVILHRDRTVDVVDLLKPSERDQLEDGGPHTVYLSICYEECPREPTRPFAMDPCATTNACQMARIGEGARIAATLSPPVHDERCEPCCTCCDDPCILLAGLTVSKDEPIAAADIDHSVRRRFGRYEPTVITGISWVHGATYTARTANAILGTKDEQGGIEIAFSRPVHVSTITPGTVELMRVTGGRGLSGIIASMAGEFVDLPEHGMVDRIRYRDTTGETVQPRDRIMIIVRAPFLLDHCCRPVEGLHAGGRIPRLGLDTESDKRARAEEAAAGPAHHEICTQPPHGPMPWTTSGPGNFESWFWVAGE
;
A
#
# COMPACT_ATOMS: atom_id res chain seq x y z
N MET A 1 13.72 -0.12 54.52
CA MET A 1 13.04 1.17 54.30
C MET A 1 12.87 1.37 52.80
N ARG A 2 11.60 1.40 52.37
CA ARG A 2 11.01 1.96 51.14
C ARG A 2 11.53 1.58 49.74
N ASN A 3 10.53 1.27 48.93
CA ASN A 3 10.48 0.85 47.54
C ASN A 3 10.78 1.99 46.53
N PRO A 4 10.90 1.68 45.23
CA PRO A 4 11.32 2.55 44.13
C PRO A 4 10.16 3.38 43.53
N SER A 5 10.50 4.40 42.75
CA SER A 5 9.63 5.17 41.84
C SER A 5 10.43 5.35 40.53
N HIS A 6 10.13 4.65 39.43
CA HIS A 6 9.09 4.95 38.43
C HIS A 6 9.02 6.42 37.99
N ASP A 7 9.25 6.59 36.69
CA ASP A 7 8.89 7.67 35.77
C ASP A 7 9.70 8.97 35.83
N ASP A 8 10.56 9.18 34.82
CA ASP A 8 10.23 10.10 33.73
C ASP A 8 11.25 10.10 32.56
N ALA A 9 10.70 9.94 31.36
CA ALA A 9 11.24 10.29 30.04
C ALA A 9 12.53 9.61 29.54
N CYS A 10 12.33 8.51 28.80
CA CYS A 10 13.19 8.10 27.70
C CYS A 10 13.29 9.23 26.66
N ARG A 11 14.24 10.16 26.84
CA ARG A 11 14.78 10.93 25.73
C ARG A 11 15.82 10.06 25.05
N ASP A 12 15.45 9.61 23.86
CA ASP A 12 16.36 8.99 22.90
C ASP A 12 17.41 10.04 22.47
N ASP A 13 18.45 10.21 23.28
CA ASP A 13 19.59 11.10 23.01
C ASP A 13 20.58 10.43 22.02
N ARG A 14 20.07 9.59 21.11
CA ARG A 14 20.85 9.02 20.01
C ARG A 14 21.16 10.13 19.02
N GLY A 15 22.45 10.37 18.80
CA GLY A 15 22.94 11.28 17.77
C GLY A 15 22.49 10.84 16.38
N LEU A 16 22.37 11.81 15.46
CA LEU A 16 22.18 11.52 14.04
C LEU A 16 23.31 10.60 13.57
N CYS A 17 22.97 9.49 12.90
CA CYS A 17 23.90 8.44 12.46
C CYS A 17 24.40 7.44 13.51
N ASP A 18 23.89 7.42 14.75
CA ASP A 18 24.27 6.41 15.77
C ASP A 18 23.99 4.96 15.32
N CYS A 19 23.09 4.82 14.36
CA CYS A 19 22.70 3.55 13.75
C CYS A 19 23.63 3.07 12.62
N LEU A 20 24.64 3.87 12.24
CA LEU A 20 25.61 3.48 11.23
C LEU A 20 26.70 2.61 11.86
N PRO A 21 27.19 1.59 11.14
CA PRO A 21 28.26 0.76 11.67
C PRO A 21 29.54 1.58 11.83
N GLN A 22 30.34 1.22 12.84
CA GLN A 22 31.70 1.73 13.05
C GLN A 22 32.70 0.62 12.66
N PRO A 23 33.02 0.46 11.37
CA PRO A 23 33.78 -0.69 10.90
C PRO A 23 35.22 -0.65 11.41
N VAL A 24 35.60 -1.66 12.19
CA VAL A 24 36.97 -1.89 12.64
C VAL A 24 37.55 -3.05 11.85
N ARG A 25 38.72 -2.88 11.24
CA ARG A 25 39.42 -3.93 10.50
C ARG A 25 40.71 -4.35 11.18
N MET A 26 41.12 -5.58 10.91
CA MET A 26 42.41 -6.10 11.35
C MET A 26 43.56 -5.37 10.65
N ASN A 27 44.62 -5.08 11.42
CA ASN A 27 45.91 -4.63 10.89
C ASN A 27 46.92 -5.75 11.07
N TYR A 28 47.10 -6.58 10.04
CA TYR A 28 47.96 -7.75 10.11
C TYR A 28 49.45 -7.38 10.19
N PHE A 29 50.17 -8.02 11.12
CA PHE A 29 51.63 -7.87 11.24
C PHE A 29 52.32 -9.23 11.47
N HIS A 30 53.62 -9.28 11.18
CA HIS A 30 54.40 -10.51 11.29
C HIS A 30 54.46 -11.02 12.74
N GLY A 31 54.15 -12.30 12.93
CA GLY A 31 54.14 -12.95 14.25
C GLY A 31 52.87 -12.72 15.06
N GLN A 32 51.85 -12.07 14.49
CA GLN A 32 50.55 -11.91 15.13
C GLN A 32 49.82 -13.26 15.27
N LEU A 33 49.34 -13.56 16.49
CA LEU A 33 48.44 -14.68 16.73
C LEU A 33 47.00 -14.27 16.32
N ILE A 34 46.33 -15.11 15.53
CA ILE A 34 44.93 -14.89 15.11
C ILE A 34 44.02 -15.83 15.91
N SER A 35 43.01 -15.26 16.55
CA SER A 35 42.00 -15.97 17.35
C SER A 35 40.62 -15.98 16.67
N GLU A 36 39.69 -16.74 17.23
CA GLU A 36 38.26 -16.69 16.84
C GLU A 36 37.72 -15.25 16.84
N ARG A 37 38.04 -14.47 17.88
CA ARG A 37 37.58 -13.09 18.02
C ARG A 37 38.07 -12.20 16.88
N ASP A 38 39.31 -12.42 16.41
CA ASP A 38 39.89 -11.67 15.29
C ASP A 38 39.17 -12.02 13.98
N LEU A 39 38.88 -13.31 13.76
CA LEU A 39 38.12 -13.77 12.58
C LEU A 39 36.66 -13.30 12.60
N GLN A 40 36.02 -13.25 13.77
CA GLN A 40 34.69 -12.66 13.94
C GLN A 40 34.71 -11.15 13.66
N THR A 41 35.75 -10.45 14.09
CA THR A 41 35.94 -9.02 13.81
C THR A 41 36.10 -8.77 12.30
N GLU A 42 36.88 -9.61 11.60
CA GLU A 42 37.01 -9.54 10.15
C GLU A 42 35.69 -9.83 9.43
N GLN A 43 34.93 -10.83 9.87
CA GLN A 43 33.59 -11.11 9.33
C GLN A 43 32.64 -9.92 9.52
N ALA A 44 32.58 -9.36 10.73
CA ALA A 44 31.75 -8.19 11.04
C ALA A 44 32.13 -7.00 10.16
N TYR A 45 33.43 -6.74 9.95
CA TYR A 45 33.90 -5.66 9.09
C TYR A 45 33.32 -5.73 7.67
N PHE A 46 33.39 -6.90 7.01
CA PHE A 46 32.87 -7.05 5.65
C PHE A 46 31.34 -6.99 5.62
N ARG A 47 30.67 -7.64 6.58
CA ARG A 47 29.20 -7.64 6.68
C ARG A 47 28.66 -6.23 6.89
N ASP A 48 29.24 -5.47 7.81
CA ASP A 48 28.82 -4.11 8.10
C ASP A 48 29.09 -3.16 6.93
N LYS A 49 30.19 -3.36 6.19
CA LYS A 49 30.46 -2.60 4.96
C LYS A 49 29.43 -2.88 3.88
N LEU A 50 29.03 -4.14 3.68
CA LEU A 50 27.98 -4.53 2.72
C LEU A 50 26.62 -3.97 3.13
N ARG A 51 26.21 -4.17 4.39
CA ARG A 51 24.99 -3.62 4.98
C ARG A 51 24.91 -2.12 4.82
N HIS A 52 26.00 -1.41 5.10
CA HIS A 52 26.07 0.04 4.93
C HIS A 52 25.85 0.46 3.48
N THR A 53 26.51 -0.20 2.51
CA THR A 53 26.30 0.05 1.08
C THR A 53 24.85 -0.21 0.68
N ASN A 54 24.29 -1.37 1.06
CA ASN A 54 22.89 -1.71 0.80
C ASN A 54 21.95 -0.64 1.34
N ARG A 55 22.03 -0.35 2.63
CA ARG A 55 21.16 0.61 3.32
C ARG A 55 21.29 2.04 2.79
N CYS A 56 22.49 2.54 2.55
CA CYS A 56 22.72 3.97 2.29
C CYS A 56 22.84 4.33 0.80
N LEU A 57 23.23 3.40 -0.07
CA LEU A 57 23.30 3.64 -1.51
C LEU A 57 22.06 3.11 -2.24
N HIS A 58 21.60 1.91 -1.88
CA HIS A 58 20.48 1.27 -2.56
C HIS A 58 19.14 1.45 -1.84
N GLY A 59 19.17 1.50 -0.51
CA GLY A 59 18.00 1.46 0.35
C GLY A 59 17.55 0.06 0.69
N HIS A 60 16.26 -0.08 0.96
CA HIS A 60 15.65 -1.35 1.33
C HIS A 60 14.39 -1.60 0.50
N GLY A 61 13.67 -2.70 0.72
CA GLY A 61 12.46 -3.07 -0.01
C GLY A 61 12.64 -4.29 -0.91
N VAL A 62 11.57 -4.69 -1.60
CA VAL A 62 11.58 -5.92 -2.41
C VAL A 62 12.20 -5.67 -3.78
N ILE A 63 13.23 -6.46 -4.12
CA ILE A 63 13.95 -6.36 -5.40
C ILE A 63 13.20 -7.14 -6.48
N CYS A 64 12.84 -8.39 -6.20
CA CYS A 64 12.12 -9.26 -7.12
C CYS A 64 11.34 -10.36 -6.40
N GLY A 65 10.31 -10.88 -7.07
CA GLY A 65 9.53 -12.00 -6.55
C GLY A 65 8.80 -11.67 -5.24
N MET A 66 8.85 -12.60 -4.28
CA MET A 66 8.14 -12.52 -2.99
C MET A 66 6.67 -12.13 -3.13
N GLN A 67 6.03 -12.60 -4.21
CA GLN A 67 4.62 -12.37 -4.45
C GLN A 67 3.81 -13.36 -3.63
N VAL A 68 2.71 -12.89 -3.06
CA VAL A 68 1.79 -13.73 -2.29
C VAL A 68 0.65 -14.17 -3.21
N TYR A 69 0.42 -15.47 -3.28
CA TYR A 69 -0.66 -16.08 -4.05
C TYR A 69 -1.56 -16.89 -3.14
N ALA A 70 -2.87 -16.80 -3.39
CA ALA A 70 -3.86 -17.68 -2.78
C ALA A 70 -3.56 -19.13 -3.17
N VAL A 71 -3.66 -20.04 -2.21
CA VAL A 71 -3.64 -21.48 -2.47
C VAL A 71 -5.07 -21.99 -2.31
N PRO A 72 -5.79 -22.29 -3.41
CA PRO A 72 -7.15 -22.78 -3.30
C PRO A 72 -7.14 -24.14 -2.59
N PRO A 73 -8.06 -24.37 -1.63
CA PRO A 73 -8.24 -25.69 -1.04
C PRO A 73 -8.83 -26.65 -2.08
N PRO A 74 -8.72 -27.97 -1.88
CA PRO A 74 -9.44 -28.96 -2.66
C PRO A 74 -10.96 -28.68 -2.67
N GLU A 75 -11.64 -28.97 -3.80
CA GLU A 75 -13.07 -28.65 -3.98
C GLU A 75 -13.98 -29.32 -2.94
N ASP A 76 -13.62 -30.52 -2.46
CA ASP A 76 -14.32 -31.27 -1.41
C ASP A 76 -14.21 -30.62 -0.02
N CYS A 77 -13.29 -29.69 0.16
CA CYS A 77 -13.04 -28.98 1.40
C CYS A 77 -13.57 -27.52 1.37
N LEU A 78 -14.21 -27.09 0.27
CA LEU A 78 -14.85 -25.78 0.19
C LEU A 78 -16.18 -25.77 0.99
N PRO A 79 -16.41 -24.78 1.87
CA PRO A 79 -17.73 -24.58 2.47
C PRO A 79 -18.71 -24.09 1.40
N ASP A 80 -19.86 -24.76 1.27
CA ASP A 80 -20.91 -24.43 0.27
C ASP A 80 -21.36 -22.95 0.39
N ASP A 81 -21.38 -22.42 1.61
CA ASP A 81 -21.83 -21.06 1.90
C ASP A 81 -20.70 -20.00 1.92
N SER A 82 -19.43 -20.35 1.66
CA SER A 82 -18.33 -19.36 1.73
C SER A 82 -18.49 -18.22 0.73
N THR A 83 -18.90 -18.54 -0.50
CA THR A 83 -19.12 -17.53 -1.56
C THR A 83 -20.28 -16.61 -1.22
N ARG A 84 -21.35 -17.15 -0.62
CA ARG A 84 -22.52 -16.38 -0.18
C ARG A 84 -22.15 -15.43 0.95
N ARG A 85 -21.39 -15.88 1.94
CA ARG A 85 -20.92 -15.05 3.06
C ARG A 85 -19.97 -13.94 2.61
N LYS A 86 -19.01 -14.23 1.72
CA LYS A 86 -18.16 -13.19 1.09
C LYS A 86 -18.99 -12.12 0.38
N ARG A 87 -20.01 -12.52 -0.39
CA ARG A 87 -20.90 -11.59 -1.07
C ARG A 87 -21.65 -10.69 -0.09
N LEU A 88 -22.22 -11.26 0.98
CA LEU A 88 -22.92 -10.49 2.00
C LEU A 88 -21.97 -9.50 2.70
N ARG A 89 -20.75 -9.93 3.05
CA ARG A 89 -19.73 -9.03 3.63
C ARG A 89 -19.34 -7.88 2.71
N ALA A 90 -19.17 -8.15 1.42
CA ALA A 90 -18.89 -7.10 0.44
C ALA A 90 -20.04 -6.08 0.34
N GLN A 91 -21.30 -6.54 0.43
CA GLN A 91 -22.48 -5.67 0.47
C GLN A 91 -22.54 -4.84 1.77
N ILE A 92 -22.22 -5.44 2.93
CA ILE A 92 -22.14 -4.74 4.21
C ILE A 92 -21.06 -3.65 4.15
N ALA A 93 -19.86 -3.97 3.68
CA ALA A 93 -18.76 -3.01 3.57
C ALA A 93 -19.11 -1.83 2.64
N HIS A 94 -19.79 -2.11 1.53
CA HIS A 94 -20.30 -1.08 0.61
C HIS A 94 -21.34 -0.18 1.29
N ALA A 95 -22.31 -0.75 2.01
CA ALA A 95 -23.30 0.02 2.75
C ALA A 95 -22.66 0.90 3.85
N GLU A 96 -21.64 0.40 4.56
CA GLU A 96 -20.89 1.18 5.55
C GLU A 96 -20.07 2.31 4.93
N GLN A 97 -19.51 2.12 3.73
CA GLN A 97 -18.84 3.19 3.00
C GLN A 97 -19.83 4.28 2.57
N GLN A 98 -21.02 3.90 2.07
CA GLN A 98 -22.07 4.84 1.71
C GLN A 98 -22.56 5.64 2.93
N ALA A 99 -22.72 4.99 4.09
CA ALA A 99 -23.10 5.67 5.33
C ALA A 99 -22.06 6.71 5.76
N ARG A 100 -20.75 6.35 5.78
CA ARG A 100 -19.66 7.28 6.10
C ARG A 100 -19.64 8.49 5.16
N ALA A 101 -19.81 8.28 3.85
CA ALA A 101 -19.88 9.37 2.88
C ALA A 101 -21.11 10.28 3.07
N LEU A 102 -22.22 9.75 3.59
CA LEU A 102 -23.40 10.54 3.94
C LEU A 102 -23.21 11.32 5.26
N GLU A 103 -22.54 10.73 6.25
CA GLU A 103 -22.18 11.39 7.51
C GLU A 103 -21.27 12.60 7.26
N GLU A 104 -20.20 12.44 6.48
CA GLU A 104 -19.30 13.53 6.10
C GLU A 104 -20.04 14.64 5.34
N LYS A 105 -20.99 14.27 4.47
CA LYS A 105 -21.85 15.25 3.77
C LYS A 105 -22.78 15.98 4.73
N ALA A 106 -23.34 15.30 5.73
CA ALA A 106 -24.22 15.92 6.73
C ALA A 106 -23.49 16.98 7.56
N GLU A 107 -22.19 16.81 7.82
CA GLU A 107 -21.37 17.78 8.55
C GLU A 107 -21.07 19.05 7.73
N GLN A 108 -21.08 18.96 6.40
CA GLN A 108 -20.76 20.06 5.49
C GLN A 108 -21.98 20.89 5.06
N VAL A 109 -23.20 20.39 5.28
CA VAL A 109 -24.45 21.01 4.81
C VAL A 109 -25.06 21.94 5.87
N ASN A 110 -25.23 23.22 5.51
CA ASN A 110 -25.86 24.24 6.37
C ASN A 110 -27.39 24.37 6.15
N ASN A 111 -27.96 23.68 5.16
CA ASN A 111 -29.38 23.74 4.84
C ASN A 111 -30.17 22.66 5.62
N GLU A 112 -31.15 23.09 6.41
CA GLU A 112 -31.95 22.20 7.26
C GLU A 112 -32.76 21.15 6.48
N GLN A 113 -33.22 21.49 5.28
CA GLN A 113 -34.04 20.57 4.47
C GLN A 113 -33.18 19.48 3.82
N GLU A 114 -32.01 19.86 3.32
CA GLU A 114 -31.04 18.94 2.72
C GLU A 114 -30.40 18.03 3.78
N ARG A 115 -30.17 18.55 4.99
CA ARG A 115 -29.75 17.74 6.14
C ARG A 115 -30.78 16.65 6.49
N LYS A 116 -32.08 16.97 6.48
CA LYS A 116 -33.14 15.97 6.75
C LYS A 116 -33.19 14.88 5.68
N GLU A 117 -33.01 15.23 4.41
CA GLU A 117 -32.93 14.24 3.32
C GLU A 117 -31.70 13.33 3.45
N ILE A 118 -30.57 13.86 3.94
CA ILE A 118 -29.38 13.06 4.22
C ILE A 118 -29.62 12.13 5.42
N GLU A 119 -30.23 12.62 6.50
CA GLU A 119 -30.58 11.82 7.68
C GLU A 119 -31.53 10.65 7.33
N GLU A 120 -32.55 10.87 6.50
CA GLU A 120 -33.45 9.79 6.03
C GLU A 120 -32.70 8.71 5.23
N ARG A 121 -31.79 9.12 4.34
CA ARG A 121 -30.96 8.18 3.58
C ARG A 121 -29.97 7.40 4.44
N LEU A 122 -29.54 8.01 5.55
CA LEU A 122 -28.65 7.39 6.53
C LEU A 122 -29.40 6.31 7.32
N ASP A 123 -30.65 6.56 7.70
CA ASP A 123 -31.55 5.58 8.33
C ASP A 123 -31.83 4.39 7.39
N ASP A 124 -32.10 4.65 6.11
CA ASP A 124 -32.29 3.60 5.10
C ASP A 124 -31.03 2.72 4.94
N ALA A 125 -29.86 3.35 4.84
CA ALA A 125 -28.59 2.65 4.74
C ALA A 125 -28.28 1.83 6.01
N ALA A 126 -28.63 2.35 7.19
CA ALA A 126 -28.49 1.63 8.46
C ALA A 126 -29.42 0.41 8.53
N ALA A 127 -30.67 0.54 8.09
CA ALA A 127 -31.63 -0.57 8.04
C ALA A 127 -31.19 -1.67 7.07
N GLU A 128 -30.68 -1.31 5.89
CA GLU A 128 -30.11 -2.28 4.94
C GLU A 128 -28.90 -3.00 5.53
N ARG A 129 -27.99 -2.26 6.18
CA ARG A 129 -26.81 -2.83 6.85
C ARG A 129 -27.19 -3.83 7.93
N GLU A 130 -28.15 -3.50 8.81
CA GLU A 130 -28.59 -4.41 9.87
C GLU A 130 -29.22 -5.68 9.30
N LYS A 131 -30.06 -5.56 8.26
CA LYS A 131 -30.64 -6.74 7.59
C LYS A 131 -29.58 -7.66 6.99
N LEU A 132 -28.55 -7.10 6.35
CA LEU A 132 -27.44 -7.88 5.79
C LEU A 132 -26.59 -8.52 6.90
N LYS A 133 -26.37 -7.82 8.02
CA LYS A 133 -25.69 -8.36 9.21
C LYS A 133 -26.46 -9.52 9.83
N GLU A 134 -27.78 -9.40 9.97
CA GLU A 134 -28.65 -10.49 10.45
C GLU A 134 -28.58 -11.73 9.54
N GLU A 135 -28.61 -11.55 8.21
CA GLU A 135 -28.47 -12.67 7.27
C GLU A 135 -27.10 -13.35 7.40
N LEU A 136 -26.03 -12.57 7.55
CA LEU A 136 -24.68 -13.09 7.78
C LEU A 136 -24.56 -13.83 9.11
N ASP A 137 -25.20 -13.31 10.17
CA ASP A 137 -25.24 -13.91 11.50
C ASP A 137 -25.97 -15.26 11.48
N LEU A 138 -27.10 -15.34 10.78
CA LEU A 138 -27.86 -16.58 10.58
C LEU A 138 -27.01 -17.64 9.88
N LEU A 139 -26.36 -17.29 8.77
CA LEU A 139 -25.46 -18.19 8.05
C LEU A 139 -24.24 -18.61 8.89
N THR A 140 -23.82 -17.76 9.82
CA THR A 140 -22.71 -18.05 10.73
C THR A 140 -23.14 -19.00 11.85
N ARG A 141 -24.39 -18.90 12.34
CA ARG A 141 -24.96 -19.76 13.40
C ARG A 141 -25.42 -21.13 12.90
N GLU A 142 -26.03 -21.21 11.74
CA GLU A 142 -26.53 -22.47 11.13
C GLU A 142 -25.41 -23.36 10.59
N ARG A 143 -24.18 -23.05 10.97
CA ARG A 143 -22.98 -23.56 10.35
C ARG A 143 -22.75 -25.04 10.68
N PRO A 144 -22.66 -25.93 9.68
CA PRO A 144 -22.40 -27.33 9.91
C PRO A 144 -20.96 -27.54 10.41
N ASP A 145 -20.80 -28.44 11.38
CA ASP A 145 -19.49 -28.87 11.87
C ASP A 145 -18.70 -29.53 10.73
N GLN A 146 -17.69 -28.82 10.23
CA GLN A 146 -16.84 -29.28 9.12
C GLN A 146 -15.96 -30.47 9.51
N SER A 147 -15.89 -30.82 10.81
CA SER A 147 -15.21 -32.03 11.27
C SER A 147 -15.83 -33.32 10.69
N GLN A 148 -17.10 -33.26 10.27
CA GLN A 148 -17.88 -34.41 9.76
C GLN A 148 -17.94 -34.51 8.23
N ARG A 149 -17.50 -33.48 7.48
CA ARG A 149 -17.41 -33.56 6.01
C ARG A 149 -16.18 -34.39 5.62
N GLY A 150 -16.36 -35.30 4.65
CA GLY A 150 -15.33 -36.18 4.11
C GLY A 150 -14.29 -35.46 3.26
N CYS A 151 -13.67 -34.40 3.79
CA CYS A 151 -12.47 -33.81 3.21
C CYS A 151 -11.34 -34.83 3.42
N HIS A 152 -10.92 -35.49 2.35
CA HIS A 152 -9.95 -36.59 2.42
C HIS A 152 -8.55 -36.10 2.83
N GLU A 153 -8.26 -34.81 2.64
CA GLU A 153 -7.08 -34.11 3.12
C GLU A 153 -7.48 -32.82 3.85
N ARG A 154 -7.55 -32.84 5.19
CA ARG A 154 -7.77 -31.62 6.00
C ARG A 154 -6.59 -30.65 5.82
N ARG A 155 -6.66 -29.80 4.80
CA ARG A 155 -5.73 -28.69 4.59
C ARG A 155 -6.30 -27.41 5.21
N PRO A 156 -5.47 -26.54 5.79
CA PRO A 156 -5.93 -25.23 6.26
C PRO A 156 -6.51 -24.39 5.11
N LEU A 157 -7.53 -23.60 5.41
CA LEU A 157 -8.15 -22.66 4.45
C LEU A 157 -7.33 -21.36 4.30
N SER A 158 -6.46 -21.08 5.27
CA SER A 158 -5.58 -19.91 5.37
C SER A 158 -4.21 -20.10 4.70
N LEU A 159 -4.10 -21.02 3.74
CA LEU A 159 -2.85 -21.26 3.04
C LEU A 159 -2.57 -20.18 1.98
N VAL A 160 -1.37 -19.62 2.04
CA VAL A 160 -0.83 -18.75 0.99
C VAL A 160 0.53 -19.26 0.53
N ARG A 161 0.86 -19.01 -0.73
CA ARG A 161 2.18 -19.29 -1.30
C ARG A 161 2.91 -17.98 -1.52
N VAL A 162 4.07 -17.83 -0.89
CA VAL A 162 5.03 -16.76 -1.16
C VAL A 162 6.02 -17.28 -2.19
N SER A 163 6.13 -16.61 -3.34
CA SER A 163 7.10 -17.02 -4.36
C SER A 163 8.54 -16.78 -3.93
N CYS A 164 9.49 -17.49 -4.55
CA CYS A 164 10.90 -17.14 -4.43
C CYS A 164 11.17 -15.68 -4.81
N GLY A 165 12.26 -15.12 -4.28
CA GLY A 165 12.62 -13.72 -4.51
C GLY A 165 13.73 -13.23 -3.61
N ALA A 166 14.09 -11.96 -3.78
CA ALA A 166 15.13 -11.28 -3.02
C ALA A 166 14.66 -9.89 -2.60
N ALA A 167 15.11 -9.47 -1.42
CA ALA A 167 14.86 -8.15 -0.88
C ALA A 167 16.03 -7.71 0.02
N ILE A 168 16.07 -6.43 0.33
CA ILE A 168 17.02 -5.87 1.30
C ILE A 168 16.22 -5.26 2.44
N ASP A 169 16.58 -5.54 3.69
CA ASP A 169 15.94 -4.94 4.85
C ASP A 169 16.53 -3.55 5.21
N CYS A 170 15.90 -2.85 6.15
CA CYS A 170 16.34 -1.51 6.55
C CYS A 170 17.70 -1.49 7.28
N HIS A 171 18.22 -2.64 7.74
CA HIS A 171 19.58 -2.77 8.24
C HIS A 171 20.60 -3.09 7.14
N GLY A 172 20.14 -3.34 5.91
CA GLY A 172 20.97 -3.67 4.76
C GLY A 172 21.27 -5.17 4.61
N ASN A 173 20.55 -6.04 5.33
CA ASN A 173 20.68 -7.48 5.16
C ASN A 173 20.03 -7.94 3.85
N ASP A 174 20.64 -8.92 3.21
CA ASP A 174 20.05 -9.62 2.07
C ASP A 174 19.03 -10.65 2.57
N VAL A 175 17.75 -10.43 2.25
CA VAL A 175 16.64 -11.32 2.57
C VAL A 175 16.34 -12.15 1.33
N ILE A 176 16.74 -13.43 1.34
CA ILE A 176 16.63 -14.30 0.17
C ILE A 176 15.69 -15.47 0.45
N LEU A 177 14.66 -15.59 -0.38
CA LEU A 177 13.76 -16.73 -0.40
C LEU A 177 14.05 -17.59 -1.64
N HIS A 178 14.86 -18.63 -1.49
CA HIS A 178 15.37 -19.44 -2.62
C HIS A 178 14.29 -20.23 -3.38
N ARG A 179 13.16 -20.54 -2.74
CA ARG A 179 12.09 -21.37 -3.29
C ARG A 179 10.75 -20.90 -2.74
N ASP A 180 9.70 -21.13 -3.50
CA ASP A 180 8.33 -20.88 -3.05
C ASP A 180 8.09 -21.54 -1.68
N ARG A 181 7.42 -20.82 -0.80
CA ARG A 181 7.02 -21.30 0.53
C ARG A 181 5.52 -21.18 0.66
N THR A 182 4.87 -22.30 0.90
CA THR A 182 3.49 -22.33 1.36
C THR A 182 3.49 -22.25 2.87
N VAL A 183 2.72 -21.30 3.41
CA VAL A 183 2.56 -21.09 4.85
C VAL A 183 1.08 -21.00 5.18
N ASP A 184 0.72 -21.48 6.36
CA ASP A 184 -0.57 -21.19 6.97
C ASP A 184 -0.46 -19.86 7.73
N VAL A 185 -1.23 -18.87 7.29
CA VAL A 185 -1.20 -17.52 7.85
C VAL A 185 -1.65 -17.51 9.32
N VAL A 186 -2.62 -18.34 9.68
CA VAL A 186 -3.17 -18.37 11.05
C VAL A 186 -2.17 -18.99 12.03
N ASP A 187 -1.42 -20.00 11.59
CA ASP A 187 -0.37 -20.63 12.40
C ASP A 187 0.81 -19.68 12.68
N LEU A 188 1.05 -18.70 11.81
CA LEU A 188 2.10 -17.69 11.99
C LEU A 188 1.74 -16.61 13.03
N LEU A 189 0.46 -16.47 13.39
CA LEU A 189 -0.01 -15.47 14.34
C LEU A 189 0.30 -15.86 15.79
N LYS A 190 0.46 -14.85 16.64
CA LYS A 190 0.58 -15.06 18.10
C LYS A 190 -0.72 -15.66 18.64
N PRO A 191 -0.68 -16.43 19.75
CA PRO A 191 -1.90 -17.00 20.34
C PRO A 191 -2.99 -15.96 20.61
N SER A 192 -2.63 -14.79 21.16
CA SER A 192 -3.55 -13.69 21.44
C SER A 192 -4.19 -13.05 20.20
N GLU A 193 -3.55 -13.18 19.03
CA GLU A 193 -4.07 -12.70 17.75
C GLU A 193 -4.98 -13.75 17.11
N ARG A 194 -4.65 -15.04 17.27
CA ARG A 194 -5.52 -16.14 16.86
C ARG A 194 -6.86 -16.10 17.58
N ASP A 195 -6.87 -15.77 18.87
CA ASP A 195 -8.11 -15.61 19.63
C ASP A 195 -9.02 -14.51 19.07
N GLN A 196 -8.47 -13.49 18.40
CA GLN A 196 -9.28 -12.43 17.77
C GLN A 196 -9.97 -12.92 16.50
N LEU A 197 -9.38 -13.88 15.78
CA LEU A 197 -9.99 -14.47 14.58
C LEU A 197 -11.16 -15.42 14.91
N GLU A 198 -11.33 -15.80 16.19
CA GLU A 198 -12.42 -16.68 16.63
C GLU A 198 -13.80 -16.04 16.53
N ASP A 199 -13.89 -14.71 16.41
CA ASP A 199 -15.14 -13.99 16.20
C ASP A 199 -15.80 -14.27 14.83
N GLY A 200 -15.06 -14.90 13.90
CA GLY A 200 -15.53 -15.22 12.55
C GLY A 200 -15.60 -14.02 11.60
N GLY A 201 -15.15 -12.84 12.04
CA GLY A 201 -15.06 -11.62 11.25
C GLY A 201 -13.89 -11.63 10.26
N PRO A 202 -13.90 -10.74 9.25
CA PRO A 202 -12.73 -10.47 8.42
C PRO A 202 -11.74 -9.59 9.19
N HIS A 203 -10.50 -10.06 9.29
CA HIS A 203 -9.39 -9.32 9.89
C HIS A 203 -8.27 -9.12 8.88
N THR A 204 -7.59 -7.97 8.94
CA THR A 204 -6.42 -7.71 8.11
C THR A 204 -5.17 -8.26 8.79
N VAL A 205 -4.58 -9.29 8.19
CA VAL A 205 -3.30 -9.87 8.61
C VAL A 205 -2.19 -9.36 7.70
N TYR A 206 -1.15 -8.77 8.27
CA TYR A 206 0.01 -8.30 7.53
C TYR A 206 1.07 -9.40 7.48
N LEU A 207 1.39 -9.84 6.27
CA LEU A 207 2.43 -10.83 6.01
C LEU A 207 3.75 -10.12 5.70
N SER A 208 4.80 -10.48 6.43
CA SER A 208 6.14 -9.91 6.26
C SER A 208 7.21 -10.99 6.14
N ILE A 209 8.37 -10.60 5.64
CA ILE A 209 9.56 -11.46 5.56
C ILE A 209 10.73 -10.79 6.26
N CYS A 210 11.40 -11.52 7.13
CA CYS A 210 12.47 -10.99 7.96
C CYS A 210 13.76 -11.77 7.70
N TYR A 211 14.89 -11.09 7.74
CA TYR A 211 16.19 -11.73 7.80
C TYR A 211 16.30 -12.63 9.05
N GLU A 212 16.87 -13.81 8.89
CA GLU A 212 17.10 -14.74 9.99
C GLU A 212 18.45 -15.44 9.85
N GLU A 213 19.22 -15.46 10.94
CA GLU A 213 20.40 -16.31 11.08
C GLU A 213 20.02 -17.61 11.78
N CYS A 214 20.18 -18.74 11.09
CA CYS A 214 19.95 -20.08 11.62
C CYS A 214 21.28 -20.80 11.84
N PRO A 215 21.64 -21.20 13.06
CA PRO A 215 22.79 -22.06 13.29
C PRO A 215 22.66 -23.40 12.56
N ARG A 216 23.76 -23.88 11.96
CA ARG A 216 23.82 -25.13 11.18
C ARG A 216 25.05 -25.94 11.55
N GLU A 217 25.02 -27.22 11.16
CA GLU A 217 26.13 -28.16 11.28
C GLU A 217 26.62 -28.34 12.74
N PRO A 218 25.86 -29.07 13.58
CA PRO A 218 26.26 -29.36 14.94
C PRO A 218 27.57 -30.17 14.93
N THR A 219 28.60 -29.63 15.56
CA THR A 219 29.95 -30.16 15.60
C THR A 219 30.44 -30.22 17.03
N ARG A 220 31.18 -31.27 17.38
CA ARG A 220 31.78 -31.39 18.70
C ARG A 220 33.10 -30.60 18.72
N PRO A 221 33.29 -29.66 19.66
CA PRO A 221 34.56 -28.95 19.77
C PRO A 221 35.69 -29.93 20.12
N PHE A 222 36.86 -29.74 19.50
CA PHE A 222 38.03 -30.60 19.71
C PHE A 222 38.82 -30.21 20.99
N ALA A 223 38.93 -28.91 21.27
CA ALA A 223 39.60 -28.37 22.45
C ALA A 223 38.58 -27.68 23.37
N MET A 224 38.73 -27.88 24.68
CA MET A 224 37.88 -27.29 25.70
C MET A 224 38.35 -25.88 26.04
N ASP A 225 37.40 -24.96 26.23
CA ASP A 225 37.65 -23.75 27.01
C ASP A 225 37.95 -24.19 28.45
N PRO A 226 39.02 -23.70 29.12
CA PRO A 226 39.33 -24.04 30.52
C PRO A 226 38.19 -23.76 31.51
N CYS A 227 37.18 -22.96 31.12
CA CYS A 227 35.98 -22.70 31.91
C CYS A 227 34.76 -23.57 31.52
N ALA A 228 34.81 -24.33 30.41
CA ALA A 228 33.69 -25.15 29.96
C ALA A 228 33.61 -26.47 30.75
N THR A 229 32.45 -26.75 31.34
CA THR A 229 32.21 -27.95 32.15
C THR A 229 31.66 -29.13 31.33
N THR A 230 31.27 -28.91 30.06
CA THR A 230 30.74 -29.96 29.18
C THR A 230 31.14 -29.80 27.72
N ASN A 231 31.30 -30.92 27.00
CA ASN A 231 31.49 -31.00 25.55
C ASN A 231 30.15 -30.86 24.81
N ALA A 232 29.41 -29.78 25.07
CA ALA A 232 28.17 -29.54 24.34
C ALA A 232 28.48 -29.33 22.85
N CYS A 233 27.67 -29.93 21.97
CA CYS A 233 27.77 -29.69 20.53
C CYS A 233 27.59 -28.19 20.26
N GLN A 234 28.49 -27.61 19.46
CA GLN A 234 28.41 -26.23 18.97
C GLN A 234 28.03 -26.23 17.50
N MET A 235 27.48 -25.12 17.00
CA MET A 235 27.05 -25.01 15.61
C MET A 235 28.19 -24.42 14.78
N ALA A 236 28.71 -25.17 13.81
CA ALA A 236 29.91 -24.79 13.07
C ALA A 236 29.65 -23.75 11.97
N ARG A 237 28.39 -23.55 11.56
CA ARG A 237 28.02 -22.59 10.51
C ARG A 237 26.81 -21.77 10.91
N ILE A 238 26.72 -20.58 10.34
CA ILE A 238 25.52 -19.75 10.38
C ILE A 238 24.95 -19.74 8.97
N GLY A 239 23.71 -20.19 8.83
CA GLY A 239 22.96 -20.08 7.60
C GLY A 239 22.15 -18.79 7.62
N GLU A 240 22.43 -17.90 6.69
CA GLU A 240 21.61 -16.71 6.45
C GLU A 240 20.38 -17.08 5.62
N GLY A 241 19.21 -16.63 6.04
CA GLY A 241 17.96 -16.97 5.38
C GLY A 241 16.86 -15.95 5.68
N ALA A 242 15.64 -16.40 5.48
CA ALA A 242 14.46 -15.58 5.68
C ALA A 242 13.36 -16.38 6.38
N ARG A 243 12.71 -15.74 7.34
CA ARG A 243 11.49 -16.24 7.98
C ARG A 243 10.30 -15.41 7.53
N ILE A 244 9.16 -16.07 7.31
CA ILE A 244 7.90 -15.40 7.06
C ILE A 244 7.21 -15.20 8.41
N ALA A 245 6.66 -14.00 8.63
CA ALA A 245 5.94 -13.63 9.84
C ALA A 245 4.56 -13.07 9.47
N ALA A 246 3.62 -13.16 10.41
CA ALA A 246 2.30 -12.58 10.29
C ALA A 246 1.94 -11.82 11.58
N THR A 247 1.15 -10.77 11.46
CA THR A 247 0.68 -9.95 12.59
C THR A 247 -0.68 -9.33 12.24
N LEU A 248 -1.55 -9.15 13.24
CA LEU A 248 -2.78 -8.36 13.09
C LEU A 248 -2.52 -6.87 13.28
N SER A 249 -1.46 -6.52 14.02
CA SER A 249 -1.08 -5.13 14.21
C SER A 249 -0.70 -4.48 12.88
N PRO A 250 -1.27 -3.32 12.53
CA PRO A 250 -0.88 -2.59 11.34
C PRO A 250 0.60 -2.18 11.42
N PRO A 251 1.36 -2.33 10.33
CA PRO A 251 2.74 -1.94 10.30
C PRO A 251 2.85 -0.42 10.36
N VAL A 252 3.87 0.07 11.07
CA VAL A 252 4.17 1.50 11.15
C VAL A 252 4.76 1.95 9.81
N HIS A 253 4.20 3.02 9.22
CA HIS A 253 4.75 3.60 8.00
C HIS A 253 6.13 4.22 8.25
N ASP A 254 7.03 4.07 7.28
CA ASP A 254 8.36 4.68 7.35
C ASP A 254 8.27 6.19 7.09
N GLU A 255 8.27 6.98 8.15
CA GLU A 255 8.26 8.45 8.10
C GLU A 255 9.66 9.07 8.02
N ARG A 256 10.72 8.25 8.05
CA ARG A 256 12.09 8.75 8.13
C ARG A 256 12.50 9.36 6.79
N CYS A 257 12.85 10.64 6.82
CA CYS A 257 13.41 11.29 5.65
C CYS A 257 14.80 10.74 5.30
N GLU A 258 15.66 10.47 6.29
CA GLU A 258 17.00 9.90 6.06
C GLU A 258 17.12 8.48 6.64
N PRO A 259 16.60 7.44 5.96
CA PRO A 259 16.60 6.05 6.46
C PRO A 259 18.01 5.45 6.58
N CYS A 260 19.00 6.03 5.91
CA CYS A 260 20.42 5.69 6.11
C CYS A 260 20.90 6.05 7.52
N CYS A 261 20.49 7.22 8.04
CA CYS A 261 21.06 7.81 9.26
C CYS A 261 20.20 7.58 10.51
N THR A 262 19.02 6.99 10.35
CA THR A 262 18.04 6.76 11.42
C THR A 262 17.71 5.27 11.56
N CYS A 263 17.73 4.73 12.78
CA CYS A 263 17.33 3.34 13.05
C CYS A 263 15.94 3.05 12.48
N CYS A 264 15.69 1.81 12.07
CA CYS A 264 14.34 1.29 11.91
C CYS A 264 13.96 0.49 13.15
N ASP A 265 12.68 0.49 13.46
CA ASP A 265 12.13 -0.29 14.57
C ASP A 265 11.83 -1.74 14.16
N ASP A 266 11.37 -1.95 12.92
CA ASP A 266 11.07 -3.26 12.36
C ASP A 266 11.86 -3.50 11.05
N PRO A 267 12.76 -4.49 11.01
CA PRO A 267 13.48 -4.88 9.80
C PRO A 267 12.69 -5.81 8.87
N CYS A 268 11.54 -6.31 9.29
CA CYS A 268 10.72 -7.15 8.43
C CYS A 268 10.12 -6.35 7.26
N ILE A 269 10.15 -6.93 6.07
CA ILE A 269 9.64 -6.29 4.85
C ILE A 269 8.22 -6.79 4.60
N LEU A 270 7.28 -5.87 4.46
CA LEU A 270 5.89 -6.18 4.14
C LEU A 270 5.75 -6.78 2.73
N LEU A 271 5.01 -7.88 2.66
CA LEU A 271 4.72 -8.59 1.42
C LEU A 271 3.28 -8.39 0.95
N ALA A 272 2.30 -8.47 1.86
CA ALA A 272 0.90 -8.25 1.55
C ALA A 272 0.07 -8.01 2.83
N GLY A 273 -1.02 -7.27 2.70
CA GLY A 273 -2.16 -7.31 3.62
C GLY A 273 -3.12 -8.40 3.15
N LEU A 274 -3.59 -9.25 4.07
CA LEU A 274 -4.46 -10.37 3.79
C LEU A 274 -5.77 -10.20 4.55
N THR A 275 -6.90 -10.23 3.86
CA THR A 275 -8.20 -10.33 4.52
C THR A 275 -8.45 -11.79 4.88
N VAL A 276 -8.34 -12.11 6.17
CA VAL A 276 -8.45 -13.48 6.69
C VAL A 276 -9.69 -13.61 7.56
N SER A 277 -10.42 -14.70 7.37
CA SER A 277 -11.48 -15.15 8.27
C SER A 277 -11.25 -16.63 8.58
N LYS A 278 -11.60 -17.05 9.80
CA LYS A 278 -11.32 -18.39 10.34
C LYS A 278 -11.68 -19.54 9.40
N ASP A 279 -12.71 -19.38 8.57
CA ASP A 279 -13.35 -20.48 7.85
C ASP A 279 -13.68 -20.16 6.39
N GLU A 280 -12.91 -19.26 5.81
CA GLU A 280 -12.99 -18.94 4.40
C GLU A 280 -11.62 -19.06 3.76
N PRO A 281 -11.54 -19.68 2.57
CA PRO A 281 -10.29 -19.72 1.85
C PRO A 281 -9.88 -18.31 1.44
N ILE A 282 -8.58 -18.03 1.59
CA ILE A 282 -8.00 -16.79 1.05
C ILE A 282 -8.08 -16.87 -0.48
N ALA A 283 -8.79 -15.94 -1.10
CA ALA A 283 -8.88 -15.79 -2.54
C ALA A 283 -7.89 -14.73 -3.04
N ALA A 284 -7.66 -14.67 -4.34
CA ALA A 284 -6.76 -13.68 -4.93
C ALA A 284 -7.18 -12.23 -4.64
N ALA A 285 -8.49 -11.97 -4.50
CA ALA A 285 -9.03 -10.65 -4.15
C ALA A 285 -8.80 -10.26 -2.68
N ASP A 286 -8.53 -11.22 -1.81
CA ASP A 286 -8.27 -11.00 -0.38
C ASP A 286 -6.79 -10.62 -0.12
N ILE A 287 -5.97 -10.53 -1.18
CA ILE A 287 -4.53 -10.27 -1.11
C ILE A 287 -4.27 -8.86 -1.64
N ASP A 288 -3.88 -7.97 -0.74
CA ASP A 288 -3.47 -6.61 -1.07
C ASP A 288 -1.94 -6.49 -1.08
N HIS A 289 -1.36 -6.34 -2.27
CA HIS A 289 0.07 -6.08 -2.43
C HIS A 289 0.43 -4.58 -2.43
N SER A 290 -0.54 -3.68 -2.24
CA SER A 290 -0.28 -2.23 -2.21
C SER A 290 0.60 -1.78 -1.04
N VAL A 291 0.59 -2.56 0.05
CA VAL A 291 1.42 -2.34 1.24
C VAL A 291 2.92 -2.59 1.01
N ARG A 292 3.31 -3.10 -0.16
CA ARG A 292 4.70 -3.39 -0.48
C ARG A 292 5.48 -2.10 -0.70
N ARG A 293 6.64 -2.03 -0.04
CA ARG A 293 7.60 -0.95 -0.26
C ARG A 293 8.43 -1.20 -1.52
N ARG A 294 8.50 -0.19 -2.41
CA ARG A 294 9.41 -0.21 -3.56
C ARG A 294 10.86 -0.30 -3.10
N PHE A 295 11.66 -1.10 -3.81
CA PHE A 295 13.09 -1.09 -3.57
C PHE A 295 13.69 0.26 -3.93
N GLY A 296 14.36 0.89 -2.97
CA GLY A 296 14.97 2.19 -3.15
C GLY A 296 15.36 2.84 -1.84
N ARG A 297 16.26 3.83 -1.95
CA ARG A 297 16.75 4.62 -0.81
C ARG A 297 15.62 5.36 -0.13
N TYR A 298 14.68 5.87 -0.91
CA TYR A 298 13.51 6.59 -0.44
C TYR A 298 12.27 5.96 -1.02
N GLU A 299 11.19 5.98 -0.26
CA GLU A 299 9.88 5.67 -0.79
C GLU A 299 9.34 6.92 -1.49
N PRO A 300 9.08 6.88 -2.81
CA PRO A 300 8.66 8.07 -3.53
C PRO A 300 7.20 8.42 -3.22
N THR A 301 6.94 9.72 -3.13
CA THR A 301 5.56 10.22 -3.17
C THR A 301 5.07 10.19 -4.61
N VAL A 302 3.97 9.48 -4.87
CA VAL A 302 3.41 9.21 -6.21
C VAL A 302 1.95 9.61 -6.26
N ILE A 303 1.42 9.83 -7.46
CA ILE A 303 -0.02 9.98 -7.70
C ILE A 303 -0.65 8.59 -7.73
N THR A 304 -1.59 8.36 -6.82
CA THR A 304 -2.28 7.07 -6.62
C THR A 304 -3.66 7.04 -7.25
N GLY A 305 -4.25 8.20 -7.54
CA GLY A 305 -5.58 8.27 -8.16
C GLY A 305 -5.88 9.61 -8.82
N ILE A 306 -6.74 9.55 -9.84
CA ILE A 306 -7.25 10.72 -10.57
C ILE A 306 -8.78 10.64 -10.76
N SER A 307 -9.47 11.78 -10.83
CA SER A 307 -10.94 11.83 -11.00
C SER A 307 -11.44 11.66 -12.44
N TRP A 308 -10.59 11.23 -13.36
CA TRP A 308 -10.95 10.91 -14.74
C TRP A 308 -10.15 9.69 -15.21
N VAL A 309 -10.63 9.01 -16.25
CA VAL A 309 -9.85 7.99 -16.94
C VAL A 309 -9.03 8.60 -18.07
N HIS A 310 -7.73 8.30 -18.08
CA HIS A 310 -6.82 8.73 -19.14
C HIS A 310 -7.28 8.23 -20.51
N GLY A 311 -7.31 9.12 -21.50
CA GLY A 311 -7.71 8.81 -22.87
C GLY A 311 -9.20 8.52 -23.06
N ALA A 312 -10.02 8.61 -21.99
CA ALA A 312 -11.45 8.40 -22.09
C ALA A 312 -12.14 9.47 -22.94
N THR A 313 -13.36 9.17 -23.36
CA THR A 313 -14.21 10.10 -24.11
C THR A 313 -15.47 10.35 -23.31
N TYR A 314 -15.76 11.62 -23.03
CA TYR A 314 -16.94 12.04 -22.26
C TYR A 314 -17.85 12.94 -23.08
N THR A 315 -19.15 12.92 -22.79
CA THR A 315 -20.06 13.95 -23.32
C THR A 315 -19.64 15.34 -22.86
N ALA A 316 -19.97 16.38 -23.62
CA ALA A 316 -19.64 17.76 -23.23
C ALA A 316 -20.19 18.11 -21.84
N ARG A 317 -21.39 17.62 -21.49
CA ARG A 317 -21.98 17.80 -20.16
C ARG A 317 -21.11 17.18 -19.05
N THR A 318 -20.66 15.94 -19.26
CA THR A 318 -19.84 15.22 -18.29
C THR A 318 -18.44 15.81 -18.19
N ALA A 319 -17.82 16.17 -19.32
CA ALA A 319 -16.53 16.85 -19.37
C ALA A 319 -16.54 18.19 -18.60
N ASN A 320 -17.56 19.04 -18.81
CA ASN A 320 -17.68 20.29 -18.05
C ASN A 320 -17.86 20.02 -16.54
N ALA A 321 -18.59 18.98 -16.14
CA ALA A 321 -18.76 18.62 -14.72
C ALA A 321 -17.45 18.09 -14.11
N ILE A 322 -16.69 17.27 -14.83
CA ILE A 322 -15.35 16.81 -14.40
C ILE A 322 -14.40 18.00 -14.21
N LEU A 323 -14.45 18.99 -15.11
CA LEU A 323 -13.63 20.21 -14.98
C LEU A 323 -14.14 21.17 -13.90
N GLY A 324 -15.37 20.97 -13.42
CA GLY A 324 -16.08 21.91 -12.54
C GLY A 324 -16.47 23.21 -13.24
N THR A 325 -16.53 23.21 -14.57
CA THR A 325 -16.99 24.35 -15.37
C THR A 325 -18.47 24.60 -15.10
N LYS A 326 -18.77 25.65 -14.33
CA LYS A 326 -20.12 25.99 -13.83
C LYS A 326 -20.71 24.99 -12.82
N ASP A 327 -19.89 24.07 -12.30
CA ASP A 327 -20.27 23.09 -11.27
C ASP A 327 -19.30 23.24 -10.09
N GLU A 328 -19.77 23.86 -9.00
CA GLU A 328 -18.94 24.12 -7.82
C GLU A 328 -18.56 22.84 -7.07
N GLN A 329 -19.34 21.77 -7.23
CA GLN A 329 -19.06 20.45 -6.66
C GLN A 329 -18.15 19.61 -7.57
N GLY A 330 -17.87 20.08 -8.79
CA GLY A 330 -16.96 19.45 -9.73
C GLY A 330 -15.49 19.83 -9.50
N GLY A 331 -14.65 19.49 -10.48
CA GLY A 331 -13.21 19.75 -10.47
C GLY A 331 -12.40 18.47 -10.63
N ILE A 332 -11.20 18.61 -11.19
CA ILE A 332 -10.28 17.49 -11.31
C ILE A 332 -9.62 17.23 -9.96
N GLU A 333 -9.64 15.98 -9.51
CA GLU A 333 -9.01 15.58 -8.25
C GLU A 333 -7.84 14.65 -8.50
N ILE A 334 -6.81 14.82 -7.68
CA ILE A 334 -5.57 14.06 -7.73
C ILE A 334 -5.22 13.66 -6.29
N ALA A 335 -5.03 12.37 -6.08
CA ALA A 335 -4.64 11.80 -4.79
C ALA A 335 -3.17 11.36 -4.81
N PHE A 336 -2.48 11.53 -3.69
CA PHE A 336 -1.08 11.21 -3.50
C PHE A 336 -0.92 10.03 -2.52
N SER A 337 0.18 9.28 -2.64
CA SER A 337 0.52 8.20 -1.69
C SER A 337 0.93 8.72 -0.31
N ARG A 338 1.45 9.95 -0.25
CA ARG A 338 1.85 10.64 0.98
C ARG A 338 1.46 12.11 0.87
N PRO A 339 1.19 12.81 1.99
CA PRO A 339 0.82 14.21 1.95
C PRO A 339 1.89 15.10 1.32
N VAL A 340 1.47 16.15 0.60
CA VAL A 340 2.31 17.18 -0.02
C VAL A 340 2.11 18.54 0.66
N HIS A 341 3.16 19.36 0.66
CA HIS A 341 3.14 20.69 1.25
C HIS A 341 2.21 21.62 0.49
N VAL A 342 1.26 22.20 1.23
CA VAL A 342 0.32 23.19 0.71
C VAL A 342 1.04 24.41 0.14
N SER A 343 2.12 24.85 0.78
CA SER A 343 2.94 25.99 0.34
C SER A 343 3.63 25.78 -1.02
N THR A 344 3.72 24.53 -1.49
CA THR A 344 4.30 24.19 -2.80
C THR A 344 3.25 24.12 -3.91
N ILE A 345 1.96 24.10 -3.54
CA ILE A 345 0.83 24.14 -4.46
C ILE A 345 0.62 25.59 -4.88
N THR A 346 1.32 25.98 -5.94
CA THR A 346 1.31 27.36 -6.47
C THR A 346 0.62 27.42 -7.83
N PRO A 347 0.16 28.61 -8.29
CA PRO A 347 -0.36 28.78 -9.65
C PRO A 347 0.61 28.24 -10.70
N GLY A 348 0.12 27.43 -11.64
CA GLY A 348 0.93 26.73 -12.65
C GLY A 348 1.39 25.32 -12.25
N THR A 349 1.15 24.90 -11.02
CA THR A 349 1.43 23.50 -10.61
C THR A 349 0.48 22.50 -11.27
N VAL A 350 -0.75 22.95 -11.55
CA VAL A 350 -1.72 22.24 -12.39
C VAL A 350 -2.09 23.17 -13.55
N GLU A 351 -2.01 22.65 -14.76
CA GLU A 351 -2.33 23.36 -16.00
C GLU A 351 -3.38 22.55 -16.78
N LEU A 352 -4.42 23.24 -17.22
CA LEU A 352 -5.44 22.71 -18.12
C LEU A 352 -5.26 23.38 -19.48
N MET A 353 -5.17 22.58 -20.55
CA MET A 353 -5.10 23.09 -21.91
C MET A 353 -6.17 22.43 -22.77
N ARG A 354 -6.94 23.24 -23.48
CA ARG A 354 -7.92 22.77 -24.47
C ARG A 354 -7.29 22.81 -25.86
N VAL A 355 -7.26 21.66 -26.53
CA VAL A 355 -6.95 21.57 -27.95
C VAL A 355 -8.27 21.44 -28.72
N THR A 356 -8.60 22.44 -29.52
CA THR A 356 -9.88 22.48 -30.22
C THR A 356 -9.94 21.44 -31.34
N GLY A 357 -11.07 20.71 -31.43
CA GLY A 357 -11.27 19.66 -32.44
C GLY A 357 -12.52 19.83 -33.31
N GLY A 358 -13.17 21.00 -33.23
CA GLY A 358 -14.42 21.28 -33.95
C GLY A 358 -14.26 21.35 -35.48
N ARG A 359 -15.40 21.35 -36.19
CA ARG A 359 -15.45 21.46 -37.67
C ARG A 359 -14.93 22.81 -38.21
N GLY A 360 -14.90 23.85 -37.38
CA GLY A 360 -14.44 25.20 -37.75
C GLY A 360 -13.02 25.47 -37.27
N LEU A 361 -12.86 25.79 -35.99
CA LEU A 361 -11.56 25.97 -35.34
C LEU A 361 -11.03 24.60 -34.90
N SER A 362 -9.85 24.22 -35.39
CA SER A 362 -9.16 22.98 -35.01
C SER A 362 -7.67 23.22 -34.78
N GLY A 363 -7.08 22.51 -33.84
CA GLY A 363 -5.64 22.58 -33.54
C GLY A 363 -5.20 23.81 -32.74
N ILE A 364 -6.13 24.66 -32.30
CA ILE A 364 -5.80 25.78 -31.39
C ILE A 364 -5.66 25.22 -29.98
N ILE A 365 -4.55 25.57 -29.34
CA ILE A 365 -4.28 25.25 -27.94
C ILE A 365 -4.57 26.51 -27.12
N ALA A 366 -5.54 26.42 -26.22
CA ALA A 366 -5.89 27.49 -25.29
C ALA A 366 -5.66 27.02 -23.85
N SER A 367 -5.00 27.84 -23.04
CA SER A 367 -4.91 27.61 -21.60
C SER A 367 -6.26 27.86 -20.95
N MET A 368 -6.70 26.95 -20.09
CA MET A 368 -7.91 27.11 -19.28
C MET A 368 -7.48 27.54 -17.87
N ALA A 369 -7.88 28.75 -17.49
CA ALA A 369 -7.60 29.25 -16.14
C ALA A 369 -8.41 28.47 -15.11
N GLY A 370 -7.79 28.17 -13.97
CA GLY A 370 -8.45 27.48 -12.87
C GLY A 370 -7.85 27.82 -11.52
N GLU A 371 -8.48 27.32 -10.47
CA GLU A 371 -8.09 27.55 -9.08
C GLU A 371 -8.17 26.26 -8.26
N PHE A 372 -7.38 26.20 -7.19
CA PHE A 372 -7.49 25.14 -6.20
C PHE A 372 -8.69 25.41 -5.29
N VAL A 373 -9.49 24.40 -5.03
CA VAL A 373 -10.69 24.49 -4.17
C VAL A 373 -10.44 23.75 -2.86
N ASP A 374 -10.93 24.31 -1.76
CA ASP A 374 -10.82 23.76 -0.39
C ASP A 374 -9.38 23.48 0.07
N LEU A 375 -8.41 24.20 -0.51
CA LEU A 375 -7.03 24.10 -0.07
C LEU A 375 -6.87 24.85 1.26
N PRO A 376 -6.36 24.20 2.33
CA PRO A 376 -6.12 24.89 3.59
C PRO A 376 -5.03 25.96 3.42
N GLU A 377 -4.91 26.90 4.37
CA GLU A 377 -3.87 27.95 4.29
C GLU A 377 -2.46 27.39 4.47
N HIS A 378 -2.32 26.37 5.34
CA HIS A 378 -1.05 25.78 5.76
C HIS A 378 -1.18 24.27 5.95
N GLY A 379 -0.03 23.59 6.08
CA GLY A 379 0.04 22.17 6.40
C GLY A 379 0.30 21.29 5.18
N MET A 380 -0.29 20.10 5.21
CA MET A 380 -0.10 19.06 4.22
C MET A 380 -1.45 18.56 3.72
N VAL A 381 -1.51 18.16 2.46
CA VAL A 381 -2.71 17.55 1.86
C VAL A 381 -2.33 16.30 1.10
N ASP A 382 -3.14 15.25 1.20
CA ASP A 382 -3.00 14.02 0.42
C ASP A 382 -3.83 14.05 -0.88
N ARG A 383 -4.66 15.08 -1.05
CA ARG A 383 -5.52 15.28 -2.20
C ARG A 383 -5.61 16.76 -2.56
N ILE A 384 -5.68 17.03 -3.86
CA ILE A 384 -5.95 18.37 -4.40
C ILE A 384 -7.12 18.33 -5.36
N ARG A 385 -7.94 19.39 -5.33
CA ARG A 385 -9.03 19.62 -6.28
C ARG A 385 -8.76 20.92 -7.04
N TYR A 386 -8.76 20.85 -8.37
CA TYR A 386 -8.51 21.99 -9.26
C TYR A 386 -9.68 22.18 -10.22
N ARG A 387 -10.24 23.39 -10.25
CA ARG A 387 -11.47 23.73 -10.96
C ARG A 387 -11.21 24.75 -12.06
N ASP A 388 -11.83 24.55 -13.23
CA ASP A 388 -11.88 25.55 -14.30
C ASP A 388 -12.76 26.76 -13.89
N THR A 389 -12.19 27.96 -13.97
CA THR A 389 -12.86 29.22 -13.63
C THR A 389 -13.18 30.09 -14.84
N THR A 390 -12.84 29.65 -16.06
CA THR A 390 -13.09 30.43 -17.28
C THR A 390 -14.58 30.58 -17.59
N GLY A 391 -15.40 29.62 -17.16
CA GLY A 391 -16.83 29.55 -17.50
C GLY A 391 -17.10 29.18 -18.97
N GLU A 392 -16.05 28.92 -19.75
CA GLU A 392 -16.15 28.57 -21.16
C GLU A 392 -16.38 27.07 -21.32
N THR A 393 -17.56 26.69 -21.81
CA THR A 393 -17.91 25.27 -21.95
C THR A 393 -17.15 24.61 -23.08
N VAL A 394 -16.67 23.39 -22.83
CA VAL A 394 -15.98 22.57 -23.85
C VAL A 394 -16.90 22.21 -25.02
N GLN A 395 -16.33 22.09 -26.21
CA GLN A 395 -17.04 21.79 -27.46
C GLN A 395 -16.83 20.32 -27.88
N PRO A 396 -17.74 19.76 -28.70
CA PRO A 396 -17.56 18.42 -29.26
C PRO A 396 -16.22 18.29 -29.99
N ARG A 397 -15.54 17.15 -29.78
CA ARG A 397 -14.21 16.80 -30.32
C ARG A 397 -13.03 17.55 -29.72
N ASP A 398 -13.24 18.41 -28.73
CA ASP A 398 -12.12 19.00 -27.99
C ASP A 398 -11.32 17.91 -27.26
N ARG A 399 -10.02 18.14 -27.13
CA ARG A 399 -9.16 17.35 -26.24
C ARG A 399 -8.73 18.23 -25.08
N ILE A 400 -8.95 17.75 -23.87
CA ILE A 400 -8.49 18.42 -22.67
C ILE A 400 -7.19 17.76 -22.22
N MET A 401 -6.12 18.54 -22.16
CA MET A 401 -4.81 18.15 -21.65
C MET A 401 -4.70 18.65 -20.20
N ILE A 402 -4.23 17.77 -19.34
CA ILE A 402 -4.03 18.01 -17.91
C ILE A 402 -2.55 17.76 -17.64
N ILE A 403 -1.87 18.78 -17.15
CA ILE A 403 -0.45 18.71 -16.81
C ILE A 403 -0.30 19.06 -15.34
N VAL A 404 0.35 18.18 -14.59
CA VAL A 404 0.71 18.43 -13.20
C VAL A 404 2.22 18.50 -13.14
N ARG A 405 2.74 19.65 -12.71
CA ARG A 405 4.17 19.92 -12.52
C ARG A 405 4.66 19.24 -11.23
N ALA A 406 4.58 17.91 -11.20
CA ALA A 406 4.90 17.08 -10.05
C ALA A 406 6.27 17.39 -9.40
N PRO A 407 7.35 17.77 -10.13
CA PRO A 407 8.62 18.16 -9.52
C PRO A 407 8.56 19.38 -8.59
N PHE A 408 7.50 20.18 -8.65
CA PHE A 408 7.28 21.34 -7.79
C PHE A 408 6.38 21.03 -6.59
N LEU A 409 5.70 19.89 -6.58
CA LEU A 409 4.96 19.39 -5.42
C LEU A 409 5.95 18.66 -4.52
N LEU A 410 6.11 19.12 -3.28
CA LEU A 410 7.06 18.50 -2.34
C LEU A 410 6.34 17.78 -1.20
N ASP A 411 6.81 16.59 -0.83
CA ASP A 411 6.35 15.86 0.35
C ASP A 411 6.95 16.40 1.65
N HIS A 412 6.59 15.80 2.79
CA HIS A 412 7.10 16.17 4.11
C HIS A 412 8.64 16.19 4.23
N CYS A 413 9.32 15.39 3.41
CA CYS A 413 10.78 15.32 3.37
C CYS A 413 11.40 16.28 2.33
N CYS A 414 10.60 17.23 1.83
CA CYS A 414 10.97 18.16 0.76
C CYS A 414 11.41 17.46 -0.54
N ARG A 415 10.87 16.27 -0.84
CA ARG A 415 11.15 15.53 -2.07
C ARG A 415 10.05 15.74 -3.11
N PRO A 416 10.41 15.84 -4.40
CA PRO A 416 9.43 16.02 -5.45
C PRO A 416 8.54 14.80 -5.60
N VAL A 417 7.27 15.03 -5.93
CA VAL A 417 6.35 13.98 -6.37
C VAL A 417 6.85 13.41 -7.70
N GLU A 418 6.87 12.08 -7.80
CA GLU A 418 7.15 11.38 -9.06
C GLU A 418 5.93 11.48 -9.97
N GLY A 419 6.07 12.10 -11.15
CA GLY A 419 4.93 12.38 -12.03
C GLY A 419 4.80 11.48 -13.26
N LEU A 420 5.83 10.72 -13.64
CA LEU A 420 5.78 10.02 -14.93
C LEU A 420 4.68 8.93 -14.94
N HIS A 421 3.78 9.04 -15.92
CA HIS A 421 2.56 8.24 -16.04
C HIS A 421 2.76 7.04 -16.98
N ALA A 422 3.00 5.86 -16.42
CA ALA A 422 3.20 4.65 -17.21
C ALA A 422 1.86 4.09 -17.74
N GLY A 423 1.65 4.17 -19.05
CA GLY A 423 0.58 3.46 -19.74
C GLY A 423 -0.85 3.96 -19.50
N GLY A 424 -1.05 5.10 -18.85
CA GLY A 424 -2.39 5.68 -18.70
C GLY A 424 -3.26 5.02 -17.62
N ARG A 425 -2.68 4.24 -16.70
CA ARG A 425 -3.43 3.29 -15.85
C ARG A 425 -3.58 3.66 -14.39
N ILE A 426 -3.38 4.93 -14.05
CA ILE A 426 -3.59 5.37 -12.67
C ILE A 426 -5.06 5.13 -12.31
N PRO A 427 -5.33 4.52 -11.14
CA PRO A 427 -6.67 4.23 -10.69
C PRO A 427 -7.59 5.45 -10.73
N ARG A 428 -8.82 5.20 -11.14
CA ARG A 428 -9.91 6.17 -11.11
C ARG A 428 -10.42 6.32 -9.67
N LEU A 429 -10.42 7.53 -9.14
CA LEU A 429 -10.99 7.83 -7.81
C LEU A 429 -12.51 7.60 -7.78
N GLY A 430 -13.07 7.31 -6.61
CA GLY A 430 -14.52 7.32 -6.37
C GLY A 430 -14.91 8.55 -5.57
N LEU A 431 -15.62 9.47 -6.22
CA LEU A 431 -16.04 10.73 -5.61
C LEU A 431 -17.51 10.70 -5.17
N ASP A 432 -18.28 9.70 -5.61
CA ASP A 432 -19.68 9.49 -5.23
C ASP A 432 -20.60 10.72 -5.44
N THR A 433 -20.27 11.54 -6.42
CA THR A 433 -21.10 12.66 -6.92
C THR A 433 -21.96 12.19 -8.10
N GLU A 434 -23.03 12.92 -8.42
CA GLU A 434 -23.86 12.62 -9.59
C GLU A 434 -23.09 12.78 -10.91
N SER A 435 -22.13 13.70 -10.96
CA SER A 435 -21.21 13.85 -12.08
C SER A 435 -20.26 12.66 -12.21
N ASP A 436 -19.73 12.15 -11.09
CA ASP A 436 -18.87 10.96 -11.04
C ASP A 436 -19.61 9.70 -11.52
N LYS A 437 -20.83 9.47 -11.05
CA LYS A 437 -21.67 8.34 -11.48
C LYS A 437 -21.92 8.35 -13.00
N ARG A 438 -22.20 9.54 -13.56
CA ARG A 438 -22.40 9.69 -15.01
C ARG A 438 -21.10 9.42 -15.78
N ALA A 439 -19.96 9.94 -15.31
CA ALA A 439 -18.66 9.67 -15.93
C ALA A 439 -18.35 8.17 -15.95
N ARG A 440 -18.55 7.46 -14.83
CA ARG A 440 -18.36 6.01 -14.73
C ARG A 440 -19.27 5.23 -15.69
N ALA A 441 -20.51 5.67 -15.88
CA ALA A 441 -21.42 5.04 -16.83
C ALA A 441 -20.95 5.22 -18.28
N GLU A 442 -20.43 6.40 -18.64
CA GLU A 442 -19.84 6.66 -19.97
C GLU A 442 -18.54 5.86 -20.18
N GLU A 443 -17.67 5.81 -19.16
CA GLU A 443 -16.43 5.00 -19.15
C GLU A 443 -16.72 3.51 -19.37
N ALA A 444 -17.72 2.96 -18.65
CA ALA A 444 -18.13 1.56 -18.77
C ALA A 444 -18.70 1.24 -20.16
N ALA A 445 -19.42 2.19 -20.77
CA ALA A 445 -20.00 2.03 -22.11
C ALA A 445 -18.94 2.09 -23.23
N ALA A 446 -17.86 2.85 -23.04
CA ALA A 446 -16.77 2.97 -24.01
C ALA A 446 -15.88 1.72 -24.10
N GLY A 447 -15.87 0.89 -23.04
CA GLY A 447 -15.01 -0.28 -22.93
C GLY A 447 -13.55 0.08 -22.59
N PRO A 448 -12.80 -0.82 -21.92
CA PRO A 448 -11.44 -0.51 -21.48
C PRO A 448 -10.48 -0.36 -22.66
N ALA A 449 -9.95 0.85 -22.86
CA ALA A 449 -8.88 1.08 -23.83
C ALA A 449 -7.61 0.33 -23.40
N HIS A 450 -7.12 -0.59 -24.23
CA HIS A 450 -5.77 -1.18 -24.13
C HIS A 450 -5.40 -1.95 -22.83
N HIS A 451 -6.34 -2.59 -22.14
CA HIS A 451 -6.06 -3.31 -20.88
C HIS A 451 -5.44 -4.71 -21.02
N GLU A 452 -5.41 -5.28 -22.23
CA GLU A 452 -5.01 -6.70 -22.42
C GLU A 452 -3.49 -6.93 -22.39
N ILE A 453 -2.69 -5.89 -22.62
CA ILE A 453 -1.22 -5.97 -22.67
C ILE A 453 -0.64 -5.37 -21.38
N CYS A 454 0.27 -6.06 -20.70
CA CYS A 454 0.87 -5.66 -19.41
C CYS A 454 -0.12 -5.63 -18.23
N THR A 455 -0.54 -6.78 -17.70
CA THR A 455 -1.51 -6.85 -16.57
C THR A 455 -0.95 -6.40 -15.22
N GLN A 456 0.37 -6.25 -15.09
CA GLN A 456 1.04 -5.79 -13.86
C GLN A 456 1.83 -4.50 -14.13
N PRO A 457 1.94 -3.58 -13.15
CA PRO A 457 2.77 -2.41 -13.29
C PRO A 457 4.26 -2.76 -13.35
N PRO A 458 5.12 -1.83 -13.86
CA PRO A 458 6.54 -2.07 -14.03
C PRO A 458 7.30 -2.47 -12.75
N HIS A 459 6.79 -2.09 -11.58
CA HIS A 459 7.40 -2.33 -10.28
C HIS A 459 6.90 -3.61 -9.57
N GLY A 460 6.17 -4.47 -10.28
CA GLY A 460 5.61 -5.72 -9.74
C GLY A 460 4.12 -5.60 -9.39
N PRO A 461 3.55 -6.56 -8.64
CA PRO A 461 2.13 -6.56 -8.30
C PRO A 461 1.89 -5.51 -7.22
N MET A 462 1.65 -4.28 -7.64
CA MET A 462 1.25 -3.17 -6.78
C MET A 462 0.17 -2.37 -7.54
N PRO A 463 -0.51 -1.40 -6.92
CA PRO A 463 -1.36 -0.48 -7.66
C PRO A 463 -0.57 0.22 -8.76
N TRP A 464 -1.24 0.52 -9.87
CA TRP A 464 -0.71 1.43 -10.86
C TRP A 464 -0.63 2.83 -10.22
N THR A 465 0.53 3.45 -10.29
CA THR A 465 0.73 4.84 -9.83
C THR A 465 1.66 5.52 -10.84
N THR A 466 1.92 6.81 -10.65
CA THR A 466 3.11 7.41 -11.27
C THR A 466 4.40 6.82 -10.73
N SER A 467 5.49 7.04 -11.46
CA SER A 467 6.83 6.55 -11.11
C SER A 467 7.89 7.41 -11.75
N GLY A 468 9.02 7.60 -11.10
CA GLY A 468 10.18 8.30 -11.65
C GLY A 468 10.02 9.81 -11.82
N PRO A 469 11.12 10.50 -12.15
CA PRO A 469 11.13 11.95 -12.30
C PRO A 469 10.38 12.38 -13.56
N GLY A 470 9.61 13.46 -13.45
CA GLY A 470 8.90 14.06 -14.59
C GLY A 470 7.59 14.70 -14.17
N ASN A 471 6.95 15.38 -15.12
CA ASN A 471 5.58 15.86 -14.95
C ASN A 471 4.60 14.71 -15.14
N PHE A 472 3.44 14.84 -14.54
CA PHE A 472 2.30 14.00 -14.87
C PHE A 472 1.52 14.67 -16.00
N GLU A 473 1.29 13.93 -17.08
CA GLU A 473 0.56 14.38 -18.27
C GLU A 473 -0.54 13.38 -18.59
N SER A 474 -1.77 13.87 -18.72
CA SER A 474 -2.93 13.05 -19.07
C SER A 474 -3.91 13.85 -19.91
N TRP A 475 -4.79 13.18 -20.63
CA TRP A 475 -5.86 13.85 -21.38
C TRP A 475 -7.15 13.04 -21.37
N PHE A 476 -8.23 13.68 -21.81
CA PHE A 476 -9.47 13.02 -22.23
C PHE A 476 -10.08 13.77 -23.42
N TRP A 477 -11.02 13.14 -24.10
CA TRP A 477 -11.70 13.66 -25.28
C TRP A 477 -13.14 14.04 -24.94
N VAL A 478 -13.65 15.06 -25.64
CA VAL A 478 -15.07 15.37 -25.66
C VAL A 478 -15.71 14.68 -26.85
N ALA A 479 -16.75 13.88 -26.60
CA ALA A 479 -17.49 13.14 -27.61
C ALA A 479 -17.94 14.07 -28.75
N GLY A 480 -17.71 13.62 -29.98
CA GLY A 480 -18.31 14.25 -31.16
C GLY A 480 -19.78 13.85 -31.30
N GLU A 481 -20.57 14.71 -31.93
CA GLU A 481 -21.89 14.33 -32.48
C GLU A 481 -21.77 13.25 -33.56
#